data_AF-A0A3D5U7D0-F1
#
_entry.id   AF-A0A3D5U7D0-F1
#
_cell.length_a   1.000
_cell.length_b   1.000
_cell.length_c   1.000
_cell.angle_alpha   90.00
_cell.angle_beta   90.00
_cell.angle_gamma   90.00
#
_symmetry.space_group_name_H-M   'P 1'
#
loop_
_entity.id
_entity.type
_entity.pdbx_description
1 polymer ?
#
loop_
_entity_poly.entity_id
_entity_poly.type
_entity_poly.pdbx_seq_one_letter_code
_entity_poly.pdbx_strand_id
1 'polypeptide(L)' 'MLAPKKVRHRKMMKGRRNGLSWTGCNVDFGDYGLIALDDAFISSRQIEAARIA' A
#
# COMPACT_ATOMS: atom_id res chain seq x y z
N MET A 1 -5.68 -9.98 -8.21
CA MET A 1 -5.79 -9.51 -6.80
C MET A 1 -4.58 -9.97 -6.02
N LEU A 2 -3.82 -9.02 -5.49
CA LEU A 2 -2.63 -9.29 -4.70
C LEU A 2 -3.01 -9.84 -3.32
N ALA A 3 -2.52 -11.04 -3.01
CA ALA A 3 -2.66 -11.68 -1.70
C ALA A 3 -1.49 -12.64 -1.45
N PRO A 4 -1.01 -12.79 -0.20
CA PRO A 4 0.06 -13.73 0.12
C PRO A 4 -0.42 -15.18 0.02
N LYS A 5 0.45 -16.07 -0.48
CA LYS A 5 0.14 -17.51 -0.65
C LYS A 5 -0.08 -18.24 0.69
N LYS A 6 0.67 -17.89 1.73
CA LYS A 6 0.57 -18.51 3.07
C LYS A 6 0.78 -17.44 4.13
N VAL A 7 -0.08 -17.44 5.16
CA VAL A 7 0.05 -16.59 6.35
C VAL A 7 0.11 -17.47 7.60
N ARG A 8 0.92 -17.07 8.59
CA ARG A 8 1.04 -17.82 9.86
C ARG A 8 -0.25 -17.79 10.67
N HIS A 9 -0.93 -16.64 10.71
CA HIS A 9 -2.20 -16.44 11.39
C HIS A 9 -3.22 -15.80 10.45
N ARG A 10 -4.46 -16.29 10.47
CA ARG A 10 -5.53 -15.84 9.58
C ARG A 10 -6.26 -14.59 10.07
N LYS A 11 -6.30 -14.37 11.39
CA LYS A 11 -6.94 -13.20 12.00
C LYS A 11 -5.87 -12.27 12.54
N MET A 12 -5.96 -10.99 12.20
CA MET A 12 -5.04 -9.94 12.63
C MET A 12 -5.85 -8.78 13.20
N MET A 13 -5.26 -8.05 14.14
CA MET A 13 -5.79 -6.76 14.58
C MET A 13 -5.57 -5.72 13.48
N LYS A 14 -6.45 -4.73 13.37
CA LYS A 14 -6.36 -3.69 12.34
C LYS A 14 -5.14 -2.77 12.48
N GLY A 15 -4.60 -2.63 13.70
CA GLY A 15 -3.51 -1.70 14.00
C GLY A 15 -3.95 -0.22 13.97
N ARG A 16 -2.98 0.68 14.16
CA ARG A 16 -3.15 2.15 14.08
C ARG A 16 -2.15 2.70 13.06
N ARG A 17 -2.57 3.71 12.28
CA ARG A 17 -1.69 4.45 11.37
C ARG A 17 -1.45 5.83 11.94
N ASN A 18 -0.28 6.02 12.52
CA ASN A 18 0.12 7.30 13.09
C ASN A 18 1.47 7.70 12.50
N GLY A 19 1.66 8.99 12.27
CA GLY A 19 2.91 9.55 11.76
C GLY A 19 3.11 9.40 10.25
N LEU A 20 4.27 9.85 9.79
CA LEU A 20 4.69 9.83 8.39
C LEU A 20 5.59 8.64 8.10
N SER A 21 5.64 8.19 6.84
CA SER A 21 6.63 7.20 6.42
C SER A 21 8.01 7.85 6.29
N TRP A 22 9.02 7.18 6.85
CA TRP A 22 10.42 7.60 6.71
C TRP A 22 11.13 6.94 5.52
N THR A 23 10.52 5.88 4.96
CA THR A 23 11.06 5.07 3.86
C THR A 23 10.06 4.99 2.70
N GLY A 24 10.55 4.82 1.48
CA GLY A 24 9.70 4.71 0.28
C GLY A 24 9.08 6.05 -0.16
N CYS A 25 9.69 7.17 0.24
CA CYS A 25 9.23 8.52 -0.10
C CYS A 25 9.94 9.10 -1.34
N ASN A 26 10.87 8.36 -1.93
CA ASN A 26 11.59 8.74 -3.14
C ASN A 26 11.15 7.86 -4.33
N VAL A 27 11.37 8.34 -5.55
CA VAL A 27 11.15 7.55 -6.76
C VAL A 27 12.39 6.69 -7.01
N ASP A 28 12.28 5.39 -6.75
CA ASP A 28 13.39 4.45 -6.93
C ASP A 28 13.56 4.01 -8.40
N PHE A 29 12.46 3.98 -9.16
CA PHE A 29 12.44 3.56 -10.56
C PHE A 29 11.52 4.45 -11.40
N GLY A 30 11.93 4.74 -12.63
CA GLY A 30 11.21 5.61 -13.56
C GLY A 30 11.42 7.10 -13.28
N ASP A 31 10.75 7.95 -14.06
CA ASP A 31 10.97 9.39 -14.03
C ASP A 31 9.90 10.16 -13.22
N TYR A 32 8.73 9.54 -13.00
CA TYR A 32 7.59 10.16 -12.31
C TYR A 32 7.00 9.22 -11.26
N GLY A 33 6.54 9.79 -10.14
CA GLY A 33 5.91 9.07 -9.04
C GLY A 33 4.64 9.74 -8.53
N LEU A 34 3.82 8.95 -7.82
CA LEU A 34 2.62 9.41 -7.13
C LEU A 34 2.85 9.27 -5.61
N ILE A 35 2.68 10.35 -4.86
CA ILE A 35 2.80 10.35 -3.40
C ILE A 35 1.43 10.54 -2.74
N ALA A 36 1.18 9.80 -1.65
CA ALA A 36 0.00 9.99 -0.83
C ALA A 36 0.21 11.13 0.15
N LEU A 37 -0.78 12.01 0.29
CA LEU A 37 -0.76 13.10 1.26
C LEU A 37 -1.44 12.72 2.59
N ASP A 38 -2.39 11.78 2.54
CA ASP A 38 -3.19 11.33 3.67
C ASP A 38 -3.08 9.82 3.90
N ASP A 39 -3.41 9.37 5.12
CA ASP A 39 -3.37 7.96 5.49
C ASP A 39 -4.67 7.22 5.10
N ALA A 40 -4.56 6.13 4.35
CA ALA A 40 -5.72 5.35 3.89
C ALA A 40 -5.44 3.84 3.79
N PHE A 41 -6.50 3.02 3.94
CA PHE A 41 -6.38 1.56 3.81
C PHE A 41 -6.67 1.25 2.37
N ILE A 42 -5.66 0.80 1.63
CA ILE A 42 -5.80 0.52 0.21
C ILE A 42 -6.04 -0.98 0.01
N SER A 43 -7.12 -1.31 -0.69
CA SER A 43 -7.48 -2.68 -1.03
C SER A 43 -6.80 -3.15 -2.32
N SER A 44 -6.66 -4.46 -2.48
CA SER A 44 -6.08 -5.05 -3.70
C SER A 44 -6.87 -4.74 -4.98
N ARG A 45 -8.18 -4.45 -4.86
CA ARG A 45 -9.02 -4.02 -5.99
C ARG A 45 -8.70 -2.61 -6.46
N GLN A 46 -8.45 -1.69 -5.52
CA GLN A 46 -8.13 -0.30 -5.84
C GLN A 46 -6.78 -0.19 -6.55
N ILE A 47 -5.78 -0.97 -6.10
CA ILE A 47 -4.47 -1.03 -6.76
C ILE A 47 -4.61 -1.55 -8.19
N GLU A 48 -5.40 -2.60 -8.39
CA GLU A 48 -5.61 -3.17 -9.71
C GLU A 48 -6.36 -2.20 -10.64
N ALA A 49 -7.39 -1.52 -10.13
CA ALA A 49 -8.11 -0.51 -10.90
C ALA A 49 -7.20 0.63 -11.34
N ALA A 50 -6.37 1.16 -10.43
CA ALA A 50 -5.42 2.22 -10.74
C ALA A 50 -4.32 1.79 -11.73
N ARG A 51 -3.95 0.50 -11.75
CA ARG A 51 -2.98 -0.05 -12.71
C ARG A 51 -3.54 -0.17 -14.13
N ILE A 52 -4.84 -0.45 -14.26
CA ILE A 52 -5.51 -0.63 -15.55
C ILE A 52 -5.99 0.71 -16.14
N ALA A 53 -6.36 1.65 -15.26
CA ALA A 53 -6.94 2.94 -15.61
C ALA A 53 -6.08 3.78 -16.57
#